data_AF-A0A0K8TIQ1-F1
#
_entry.id   AF-A0A0K8TIQ1-F1
#
_cell.length_a   1.000
_cell.length_b   1.000
_cell.length_c   1.000
_cell.angle_alpha   90.00
_cell.angle_beta   90.00
_cell.angle_gamma   90.00
#
_symmetry.space_group_name_H-M   'P 1'
#
loop_
_entity.id
_entity.type
_entity.pdbx_description
1 polymer ?
#
loop_
_entity_poly.entity_id
_entity_poly.type
_entity_poly.pdbx_seq_one_letter_code
_entity_poly.pdbx_strand_id
1 'polypeptide(L)'
;MDLTCKKGGLVKQGHGSIRDECGMMASLAWTGICKEPVLRHGIDGSPGLVADLKVQGVWDGERPAFFDNRVVNADAASYVSRDWPTISQQAANTKHAKYDRWCTA
;
A
#
# COMPACT_ATOMS: atom_id res chain seq x y z
N MET A 1 16.13 -17.21 5.17
CA MET A 1 15.17 -16.23 4.64
C MET A 1 13.79 -16.63 5.12
N ASP A 2 13.13 -15.82 5.96
CA ASP A 2 11.81 -16.15 6.48
C ASP A 2 10.74 -15.83 5.42
N LEU A 3 9.94 -16.84 5.08
CA LEU A 3 8.89 -16.77 4.06
C LEU A 3 7.72 -15.86 4.49
N THR A 4 7.55 -15.62 5.79
CA THR A 4 6.43 -14.86 6.37
C THR A 4 6.81 -13.46 6.86
N CYS A 5 8.10 -13.13 6.84
CA CYS A 5 8.58 -11.89 7.42
C CYS A 5 8.10 -10.66 6.63
N LYS A 6 7.39 -9.77 7.33
CA LYS A 6 6.92 -8.48 6.80
C LYS A 6 8.04 -7.44 6.63
N LYS A 7 9.25 -7.74 7.11
CA LYS A 7 10.46 -6.90 7.01
C LYS A 7 11.58 -7.68 6.31
N GLY A 8 11.67 -7.54 4.99
CA GLY A 8 12.74 -8.17 4.19
C GLY A 8 12.54 -9.65 3.83
N GLY A 9 11.46 -10.29 4.29
CA GLY A 9 11.06 -11.64 3.85
C GLY A 9 10.35 -11.64 2.49
N LEU A 10 10.00 -12.84 2.00
CA LEU A 10 9.34 -13.00 0.70
C LEU A 10 8.02 -12.24 0.59
N VAL A 11 7.28 -12.09 1.69
CA VAL A 11 6.05 -11.26 1.72
C VAL A 11 6.35 -9.81 1.32
N LYS A 12 7.41 -9.20 1.88
CA LYS A 12 7.78 -7.82 1.54
C LYS A 12 8.37 -7.74 0.12
N GLN A 13 9.12 -8.75 -0.32
CA GLN A 13 9.66 -8.78 -1.67
C GLN A 13 8.53 -8.88 -2.72
N GLY A 14 7.56 -9.78 -2.53
CA GLY A 14 6.41 -9.90 -3.43
C GLY A 14 5.57 -8.63 -3.47
N HIS A 15 5.33 -8.02 -2.31
CA HIS A 15 4.67 -6.70 -2.24
C HIS A 15 5.45 -5.61 -2.98
N GLY A 16 6.77 -5.57 -2.81
CA GLY A 16 7.66 -4.64 -3.52
C GLY A 16 7.67 -4.86 -5.04
N SER A 17 7.66 -6.11 -5.49
CA SER A 17 7.59 -6.46 -6.91
C SER A 17 6.27 -6.00 -7.54
N ILE A 18 5.13 -6.18 -6.86
CA ILE A 18 3.84 -5.69 -7.34
C ILE A 18 3.83 -4.16 -7.42
N ARG A 19 4.35 -3.47 -6.40
CA ARG A 19 4.50 -2.00 -6.43
C ARG A 19 5.35 -1.56 -7.62
N ASP A 20 6.47 -2.22 -7.86
CA ASP A 20 7.40 -1.86 -8.93
C ASP A 20 6.75 -2.05 -10.31
N GLU A 21 6.00 -3.13 -10.51
CA GLU A 21 5.24 -3.38 -11.74
C GLU A 21 4.13 -2.33 -11.95
N CYS A 22 3.36 -2.02 -10.91
CA CYS A 22 2.35 -0.96 -10.97
C CYS A 22 2.99 0.41 -11.31
N GLY A 23 4.16 0.70 -10.75
CA GLY A 23 4.91 1.93 -11.05
C GLY A 23 5.39 1.99 -12.50
N MET A 24 5.88 0.87 -13.03
CA MET A 24 6.27 0.76 -14.44
C MET A 24 5.08 0.98 -15.35
N MET A 25 3.97 0.28 -15.12
CA MET A 25 2.74 0.44 -15.91
C MET A 25 2.20 1.86 -15.84
N ALA A 26 2.21 2.49 -14.66
CA ALA A 26 1.77 3.88 -14.50
C ALA A 26 2.66 4.85 -15.29
N SER A 27 3.96 4.59 -15.40
CA SER A 27 4.89 5.45 -16.17
C SER A 27 4.62 5.50 -17.66
N LEU A 28 3.86 4.54 -18.20
CA LEU A 28 3.46 4.52 -19.61
C LEU A 28 2.34 5.52 -19.92
N ALA A 29 1.55 5.90 -18.91
CA ALA A 29 0.36 6.74 -19.09
C ALA A 29 0.44 8.07 -18.31
N TRP A 30 1.26 8.14 -17.26
CA TRP A 30 1.35 9.29 -16.36
C TRP A 30 2.79 9.69 -16.04
N THR A 31 2.93 10.85 -15.41
CA THR A 31 4.21 11.40 -14.97
C THR A 31 4.30 11.46 -13.44
N GLY A 32 5.44 11.93 -12.93
CA GLY A 32 5.60 12.17 -11.49
C GLY A 32 5.56 10.90 -10.62
N ILE A 33 5.94 9.75 -11.19
CA ILE A 33 5.97 8.47 -10.50
C ILE A 33 7.01 8.50 -9.38
N CYS A 34 6.61 8.16 -8.16
CA CYS A 34 7.51 8.07 -7.01
C CYS A 34 7.15 6.84 -6.16
N LYS A 35 8.17 6.01 -5.88
CA LYS A 35 8.02 4.80 -5.05
C LYS A 35 8.31 5.12 -3.59
N GLU A 36 7.55 4.51 -2.69
CA GLU A 36 7.64 4.72 -1.24
C GLU A 36 7.67 6.20 -0.81
N PRO A 37 6.75 7.06 -1.31
CA PRO A 37 6.71 8.46 -0.91
C PRO A 37 6.27 8.61 0.54
N VAL A 38 6.97 9.47 1.28
CA VAL A 38 6.57 9.86 2.64
C VAL A 38 5.41 10.86 2.54
N LEU A 39 4.26 10.47 3.06
CA LEU A 39 3.05 11.30 3.14
C LEU A 39 3.06 12.19 4.38
N ARG A 40 3.49 11.66 5.52
CA ARG A 40 3.64 12.40 6.78
C ARG A 40 4.86 11.90 7.55
N HIS A 41 5.55 12.83 8.19
CA HIS A 41 6.63 12.52 9.12
C HIS A 41 6.05 12.36 10.55
N GLY A 42 6.71 11.54 11.36
CA GLY A 42 6.48 11.47 12.80
C GLY A 42 7.03 12.69 13.53
N ILE A 43 6.77 12.75 14.84
CA ILE A 43 7.21 13.86 15.71
C ILE A 43 8.74 13.98 15.73
N ASP A 44 9.44 12.85 15.63
CA ASP A 44 10.90 12.75 15.58
C ASP A 44 11.49 13.02 14.18
N GLY A 45 10.65 13.39 13.21
CA GLY A 45 11.05 13.60 11.82
C GLY A 45 11.26 12.30 11.03
N SER A 46 11.05 11.13 11.63
CA SER A 46 11.12 9.85 10.91
C SER A 46 9.92 9.67 9.96
N PRO A 47 10.01 8.84 8.91
CA PRO A 47 8.85 8.54 8.08
C PRO A 47 7.72 7.88 8.88
N GLY A 48 6.60 8.59 9.07
CA GLY A 48 5.46 8.13 9.87
C GLY A 48 4.39 7.43 9.03
N LEU A 49 4.01 8.05 7.92
CA LEU A 49 3.10 7.48 6.92
C LEU A 49 3.80 7.47 5.57
N VAL A 50 3.98 6.27 5.02
CA VAL A 50 4.59 6.04 3.70
C VAL A 50 3.59 5.29 2.84
N ALA A 51 3.33 5.81 1.63
CA ALA A 51 2.53 5.14 0.61
C ALA A 51 3.41 4.17 -0.19
N ASP A 52 2.83 3.32 -1.03
CA ASP A 52 3.62 2.47 -1.92
C ASP A 52 4.03 3.21 -3.20
N LEU A 53 3.11 3.98 -3.76
CA LEU A 53 3.29 4.67 -5.03
C LEU A 53 2.59 6.03 -5.02
N LYS A 54 3.23 7.04 -5.60
CA LYS A 54 2.62 8.30 -6.01
C LYS A 54 2.65 8.37 -7.53
N VAL A 55 1.56 8.85 -8.11
CA VAL A 55 1.43 9.10 -9.55
C VAL A 55 0.73 10.45 -9.75
N GLN A 56 1.24 11.30 -10.63
CA GLN A 56 0.62 12.59 -10.94
C GLN A 56 -0.46 12.41 -12.02
N GLY A 57 -1.64 13.01 -11.83
CA GLY A 57 -2.61 13.13 -12.92
C GLY A 57 -3.58 11.96 -13.11
N VAL A 58 -3.64 11.00 -12.17
CA VAL A 58 -4.52 9.82 -12.34
C VAL A 58 -6.00 10.17 -12.22
N TRP A 59 -6.37 10.94 -11.20
CA TRP A 59 -7.76 11.34 -10.94
C TRP A 59 -8.05 12.79 -11.35
N ASP A 60 -7.07 13.66 -11.15
CA ASP A 60 -7.11 15.08 -11.49
C ASP A 60 -5.72 15.41 -12.05
N GLY A 61 -5.67 16.00 -13.25
CA GLY A 61 -4.45 16.26 -14.00
C GLY A 61 -3.39 17.05 -13.22
N GLU A 62 -3.83 17.91 -12.29
CA GLU A 62 -2.94 18.76 -11.50
C GLU A 62 -2.60 18.18 -10.12
N ARG A 63 -3.18 17.04 -9.74
CA ARG A 63 -3.00 16.47 -8.39
C ARG A 63 -2.31 15.11 -8.39
N PRO A 64 -1.50 14.83 -7.35
CA PRO A 64 -0.97 13.50 -7.12
C PRO A 64 -2.04 12.58 -6.56
N ALA A 65 -2.10 11.36 -7.09
CA ALA A 65 -2.76 10.23 -6.48
C ALA A 65 -1.73 9.36 -5.75
N PHE A 66 -2.09 8.90 -4.55
CA PHE A 66 -1.25 8.02 -3.75
C PHE A 66 -1.94 6.66 -3.61
N PHE A 67 -1.17 5.60 -3.78
CA PHE A 67 -1.63 4.22 -3.76
C PHE A 67 -0.85 3.44 -2.70
N ASP A 68 -1.55 2.54 -2.01
CA ASP A 68 -0.98 1.68 -0.99
C ASP A 68 -1.58 0.28 -1.15
N ASN A 69 -0.78 -0.61 -1.73
CA ASN A 69 -1.21 -1.93 -2.16
C ASN A 69 -1.43 -2.84 -0.94
N ARG A 70 -2.33 -3.81 -1.11
CA ARG A 70 -2.57 -4.85 -0.13
C ARG A 70 -2.81 -6.17 -0.84
N VAL A 71 -1.90 -7.11 -0.63
CA VAL A 71 -2.02 -8.50 -1.07
C VAL A 71 -2.65 -9.30 0.06
N VAL A 72 -3.68 -10.07 -0.26
CA VAL A 72 -4.40 -10.90 0.71
C VAL A 72 -4.43 -12.33 0.20
N ASN A 73 -3.94 -13.27 1.01
CA ASN A 73 -4.20 -14.69 0.78
C ASN A 73 -5.57 -15.02 1.36
N ALA A 74 -6.60 -15.07 0.51
CA ALA A 74 -7.97 -15.39 0.94
C ALA A 74 -8.09 -16.81 1.50
N ASP A 75 -7.25 -17.73 1.05
CA ASP A 75 -7.27 -19.16 1.42
C ASP A 75 -6.35 -19.48 2.62
N ALA A 76 -5.83 -18.46 3.31
CA ALA A 76 -5.02 -18.69 4.50
C ALA A 76 -5.82 -19.48 5.55
N ALA A 77 -5.19 -20.45 6.21
CA ALA A 77 -5.85 -21.28 7.24
C ALA A 77 -6.51 -20.45 8.35
N SER A 78 -5.99 -19.27 8.66
CA SER A 78 -6.58 -18.31 9.61
C SER A 78 -7.94 -17.74 9.17
N TYR A 79 -8.32 -17.92 7.91
CA TYR A 79 -9.56 -17.45 7.31
C TYR A 79 -10.53 -18.58 6.95
N VAL A 80 -10.25 -19.82 7.35
CA VAL A 80 -11.07 -21.01 7.03
C VAL A 80 -12.57 -20.84 7.37
N SER A 81 -12.90 -19.99 8.35
CA SER A 81 -14.27 -19.71 8.78
C SER A 81 -14.88 -18.42 8.19
N ARG A 82 -14.21 -17.76 7.25
CA ARG A 82 -14.59 -16.44 6.73
C ARG A 82 -14.70 -16.50 5.21
N ASP A 83 -15.69 -15.80 4.67
CA ASP A 83 -15.83 -15.61 3.24
C ASP A 83 -14.97 -14.45 2.72
N TRP A 84 -14.73 -14.45 1.41
CA TRP A 84 -13.93 -13.40 0.76
C TRP A 84 -14.47 -11.98 1.00
N PRO A 85 -15.79 -11.69 0.92
CA PRO A 85 -16.33 -10.38 1.25
C PRO A 85 -15.93 -9.89 2.65
N THR A 86 -16.02 -10.75 3.66
CA THR A 86 -15.63 -10.38 5.03
C THR A 86 -14.13 -10.10 5.13
N ILE A 87 -13.30 -10.95 4.53
CA ILE A 87 -11.84 -10.82 4.56
C ILE A 87 -11.40 -9.52 3.88
N SER A 88 -11.93 -9.26 2.68
CA SER A 88 -11.58 -8.07 1.89
C SER A 88 -12.04 -6.78 2.58
N GLN A 89 -13.25 -6.75 3.15
CA GLN A 89 -13.74 -5.60 3.90
C GLN A 89 -12.89 -5.33 5.14
N GLN A 90 -12.50 -6.37 5.89
CA GLN A 90 -11.63 -6.19 7.04
C GLN A 90 -10.25 -5.65 6.62
N ALA A 91 -9.69 -6.17 5.53
CA ALA A 91 -8.42 -5.72 4.98
C ALA A 91 -8.48 -4.24 4.56
N ALA A 92 -9.58 -3.81 3.94
CA ALA A 92 -9.85 -2.42 3.58
C ALA A 92 -9.99 -1.53 4.82
N ASN A 93 -10.84 -1.91 5.78
CA ASN A 93 -11.07 -1.16 7.03
C ASN A 93 -9.77 -0.95 7.82
N THR A 94 -8.94 -2.00 7.92
CA THR A 94 -7.64 -1.90 8.59
C THR A 94 -6.71 -0.91 7.89
N LYS A 95 -6.79 -0.83 6.55
CA LYS A 95 -6.00 0.14 5.78
C LYS A 95 -6.56 1.55 5.96
N HIS A 96 -7.87 1.75 5.84
CA HIS A 96 -8.52 3.04 6.12
C HIS A 96 -8.19 3.56 7.52
N ALA A 97 -8.36 2.73 8.55
CA ALA A 97 -8.02 3.11 9.92
C ALA A 97 -6.54 3.50 10.12
N LYS A 98 -5.61 2.93 9.33
CA LYS A 98 -4.21 3.40 9.30
C LYS A 98 -4.16 4.84 8.81
N TYR A 99 -4.78 5.15 7.68
CA TYR A 99 -4.77 6.49 7.08
C TYR A 99 -5.54 7.52 7.91
N ASP A 100 -6.72 7.15 8.44
CA ASP A 100 -7.56 8.06 9.23
C ASP A 100 -6.80 8.62 10.42
N ARG A 101 -6.05 7.77 11.15
CA ARG A 101 -5.21 8.19 12.29
C ARG A 101 -4.20 9.28 11.93
N TRP A 102 -3.75 9.32 10.68
CA TRP A 102 -2.82 10.34 10.20
C TRP A 102 -3.53 11.52 9.54
N CYS A 103 -4.72 11.33 8.98
CA CYS A 103 -5.46 12.38 8.27
C CYS A 103 -6.31 13.26 9.19
N THR A 104 -6.76 12.76 10.35
CA THR A 104 -7.55 13.52 11.33
C THR A 104 -6.72 14.21 12.42
N ALA A 105 -5.41 14.33 12.24
CA ALA A 105 -4.51 15.11 13.10
C ALA A 105 -4.02 16.36 12.37
#